data_AF-A0A964RSE3-F1
#
_entry.id   AF-A0A964RSE3-F1
#
_cell.length_a   1.000
_cell.length_b   1.000
_cell.length_c   1.000
_cell.angle_alpha   90.00
_cell.angle_beta   90.00
_cell.angle_gamma   90.00
#
_symmetry.space_group_name_H-M   'P 1'
#
loop_
_entity.id
_entity.type
_entity.pdbx_description
1 polymer ?
#
loop_
_entity_poly.entity_id
_entity_poly.type
_entity_poly.pdbx_seq_one_letter_code
_entity_poly.pdbx_strand_id
1 'polypeptide(L)' 'MTVTATLKSKTLAIEVETGQDKSGDPIYGKKSFSGVKLTATNQGVYNVAEAIKSVLDVSTRDTYLNEVEVIANV' A
#
# COMPACT_ATOMS: atom_id res chain seq x y z
N MET A 1 -20.86 24.06 -14.55
CA MET A 1 -19.70 23.19 -14.77
C MET A 1 -19.47 22.38 -13.51
N THR A 2 -19.07 21.13 -13.62
CA THR A 2 -19.02 20.19 -12.49
C THR A 2 -17.59 19.75 -12.25
N VAL A 3 -17.13 19.85 -11.01
CA VAL A 3 -15.84 19.29 -10.61
C VAL A 3 -16.01 17.79 -10.37
N THR A 4 -15.21 16.98 -11.05
CA THR A 4 -15.23 15.52 -10.93
C THR A 4 -13.87 14.99 -10.50
N ALA A 5 -13.89 13.87 -9.76
CA ALA A 5 -12.70 13.11 -9.38
C ALA A 5 -12.62 11.83 -10.22
N THR A 6 -11.44 11.54 -10.78
CA THR A 6 -11.20 10.31 -11.54
C THR A 6 -9.95 9.62 -11.01
N LEU A 7 -10.12 8.41 -10.46
CA LEU A 7 -9.04 7.57 -9.99
C LEU A 7 -8.08 7.19 -11.14
N LYS A 8 -6.77 7.39 -10.95
CA LYS A 8 -5.72 7.12 -11.96
C LYS A 8 -4.80 5.97 -11.59
N SER A 9 -4.48 5.81 -10.31
CA SER A 9 -3.59 4.74 -9.87
C SER A 9 -3.93 4.27 -8.46
N LYS A 10 -3.64 2.98 -8.22
CA LYS A 10 -3.61 2.36 -6.90
C LYS A 10 -2.25 1.71 -6.68
N THR A 11 -1.70 1.88 -5.49
CA THR A 11 -0.43 1.28 -5.05
C THR A 11 -0.64 0.65 -3.68
N LEU A 12 -0.33 -0.64 -3.56
CA LEU A 12 -0.29 -1.35 -2.28
C LEU A 12 1.07 -1.06 -1.62
N ALA A 13 1.10 -0.73 -0.33
CA ALA A 13 2.33 -0.65 0.44
C ALA A 13 2.21 -1.46 1.73
N ILE A 14 3.26 -2.21 2.05
CA ILE A 14 3.37 -3.01 3.28
C ILE A 14 4.54 -2.48 4.09
N GLU A 15 4.37 -2.30 5.39
CA GLU A 15 5.49 -2.04 6.28
C GLU A 15 6.28 -3.31 6.54
N VAL A 16 7.57 -3.26 6.27
CA VAL A 16 8.52 -4.34 6.49
C VAL A 16 9.65 -3.84 7.38
N GLU A 17 10.10 -4.67 8.32
CA GLU A 17 11.25 -4.35 9.14
C GLU A 17 12.50 -4.22 8.26
N THR A 18 13.19 -3.08 8.39
CA THR A 18 14.40 -2.75 7.63
C THR A 18 15.66 -2.77 8.49
N GLY A 19 15.49 -2.89 9.81
CA GLY A 19 16.57 -2.92 10.78
C GLY A 19 16.04 -2.60 12.17
N GLN A 20 16.95 -2.38 13.11
CA GLN A 20 16.66 -2.00 14.48
C GLN A 20 17.40 -0.70 14.82
N ASP A 21 16.84 0.09 15.73
CA ASP A 21 17.50 1.28 16.24
C ASP A 21 18.55 0.94 17.33
N LYS A 22 19.13 1.97 17.96
CA LYS A 22 20.14 1.79 19.01
C LYS A 22 19.59 1.16 20.29
N SER A 23 18.28 1.16 20.48
CA SER A 23 17.56 0.56 21.60
C SER A 23 17.11 -0.87 21.30
N GLY A 24 17.26 -1.34 20.05
CA GLY A 24 16.77 -2.62 19.58
C GLY A 24 15.32 -2.58 19.08
N ASP A 25 14.72 -1.39 18.96
CA ASP A 25 13.36 -1.25 18.47
C ASP A 25 13.34 -1.38 16.93
N PRO A 26 12.40 -2.17 16.36
CA PRO A 26 12.35 -2.40 14.92
C PRO A 26 11.98 -1.12 14.15
N ILE A 27 12.75 -0.81 13.11
CA ILE A 27 12.53 0.28 12.17
C ILE A 27 11.81 -0.27 10.94
N TYR A 28 10.66 0.30 10.61
CA TYR A 28 9.85 -0.12 9.48
C TYR A 28 9.98 0.81 8.27
N GLY A 29 10.16 0.21 7.10
CA GLY A 29 10.11 0.87 5.80
C GLY A 29 8.93 0.38 4.97
N LYS A 30 8.49 1.17 3.99
CA LYS A 30 7.40 0.77 3.08
C LYS A 30 7.95 0.04 1.87
N LYS A 31 7.49 -1.19 1.65
CA LYS A 31 7.65 -1.92 0.40
C LYS A 31 6.40 -1.74 -0.45
N SER A 32 6.53 -1.04 -1.57
CA SER A 32 5.40 -0.65 -2.42
C SER A 32 5.30 -1.50 -3.69
N PHE A 33 4.06 -1.84 -4.05
CA PHE A 33 3.67 -2.61 -5.22
C PHE A 33 2.68 -1.77 -6.04
N SER A 34 3.18 -1.16 -7.11
CA SER A 34 2.39 -0.33 -8.02
C SER A 34 1.57 -1.17 -8.99
N GLY A 35 0.63 -0.54 -9.69
CA GLY A 35 -0.16 -1.22 -10.72
C GLY A 35 -1.30 -2.08 -10.17
N VAL A 36 -1.74 -1.81 -8.93
CA VAL A 36 -2.95 -2.43 -8.40
C VAL A 36 -4.12 -2.03 -9.30
N LYS A 37 -4.92 -3.02 -9.72
CA LYS A 37 -6.08 -2.79 -10.58
C LYS A 37 -7.03 -1.79 -9.93
N LEU A 38 -7.46 -0.76 -10.67
CA LEU A 38 -8.31 0.31 -10.12
C LEU A 38 -9.65 -0.20 -9.58
N THR A 39 -10.13 -1.32 -10.12
CA THR A 39 -11.37 -1.98 -9.69
C THR A 39 -11.15 -3.07 -8.63
N ALA A 40 -9.92 -3.25 -8.13
CA ALA A 40 -9.66 -4.18 -7.04
C ALA A 40 -10.39 -3.75 -5.77
N THR A 41 -11.02 -4.71 -5.11
CA THR A 41 -11.68 -4.51 -3.81
C THR A 41 -10.66 -4.43 -2.69
N ASN A 42 -10.98 -3.70 -1.62
CA ASN A 42 -10.10 -3.59 -0.45
C ASN A 42 -9.77 -4.97 0.14
N GLN A 43 -10.76 -5.88 0.20
CA GLN A 43 -10.54 -7.26 0.67
C GLN A 43 -9.57 -8.03 -0.24
N GLY A 44 -9.71 -7.88 -1.56
CA GLY A 44 -8.82 -8.56 -2.51
C GLY A 44 -7.38 -8.06 -2.38
N VAL A 45 -7.20 -6.74 -2.26
CA VAL A 45 -5.87 -6.14 -2.03
C VAL A 45 -5.29 -6.59 -0.69
N TYR A 46 -6.10 -6.63 0.37
CA TYR A 46 -5.67 -7.07 1.69
C TYR A 46 -5.24 -8.54 1.70
N ASN A 47 -6.00 -9.44 1.07
CA ASN A 47 -5.63 -10.85 0.95
C ASN A 47 -4.30 -11.05 0.22
N VAL A 48 -4.05 -10.26 -0.83
CA VAL A 48 -2.76 -10.28 -1.54
C VAL A 48 -1.64 -9.77 -0.62
N ALA A 49 -1.88 -8.71 0.15
CA ALA A 49 -0.91 -8.21 1.12
C ALA A 49 -0.55 -9.27 2.17
N GLU A 50 -1.54 -9.96 2.74
CA GLU A 50 -1.31 -11.04 3.71
C GLU A 50 -0.55 -12.22 3.08
N ALA A 51 -0.86 -12.59 1.84
CA ALA A 51 -0.11 -13.62 1.11
C ALA A 51 1.34 -13.21 0.80
N ILE A 52 1.61 -11.91 0.61
CA ILE A 52 2.98 -11.41 0.49
C ILE A 52 3.68 -11.44 1.85
N LYS A 53 3.02 -11.01 2.92
CA LYS A 53 3.60 -11.02 4.28
C LYS A 53 3.99 -12.43 4.72
N SER A 54 3.21 -13.45 4.38
CA SER A 54 3.48 -14.84 4.78
C SER A 54 4.72 -15.46 4.15
N VAL A 55 5.27 -14.86 3.08
CA VAL A 55 6.49 -15.32 2.41
C VAL A 55 7.71 -14.43 2.67
N LEU A 56 7.56 -13.36 3.47
CA LEU A 56 8.66 -12.50 3.85
C LEU A 56 9.33 -13.04 5.13
N ASP A 57 10.66 -13.10 5.13
CA ASP A 57 11.46 -13.51 6.29
C ASP A 57 11.65 -12.40 7.33
N VAL A 58 10.99 -11.26 7.15
CA VAL A 58 11.08 -10.08 8.01
C VAL A 58 9.73 -9.76 8.65
N SER A 59 9.76 -9.18 9.84
CA SER A 59 8.54 -8.72 10.50
C SER A 59 7.80 -7.71 9.62
N THR A 60 6.48 -7.79 9.62
CA THR A 60 5.62 -6.85 8.90
C THR A 60 4.59 -6.27 9.84
N ARG A 61 4.03 -5.11 9.46
CA ARG A 61 3.07 -4.39 10.29
C ARG A 61 1.86 -3.96 9.48
N ASP A 62 1.79 -2.68 9.14
CA ASP A 62 0.61 -2.10 8.51
C ASP A 62 0.55 -2.40 7.01
N THR A 63 -0.64 -2.21 6.46
CA THR A 63 -0.91 -2.31 5.04
C THR A 63 -1.68 -1.09 4.60
N TYR A 64 -1.18 -0.45 3.54
CA TYR A 64 -1.73 0.77 2.99
C TYR A 64 -2.16 0.55 1.55
N LEU A 65 -3.26 1.19 1.18
CA LEU A 65 -3.67 1.35 -0.21
C LEU A 65 -3.62 2.84 -0.54
N ASN A 66 -2.66 3.21 -1.38
CA ASN A 66 -2.48 4.58 -1.83
C ASN A 66 -3.20 4.77 -3.16
N GLU A 67 -4.07 5.77 -3.22
CA GLU A 67 -4.87 6.11 -4.39
C GLU A 67 -4.51 7.51 -4.88
N VAL A 68 -4.39 7.68 -6.19
CA VAL A 68 -4.16 9.00 -6.80
C VAL A 68 -5.30 9.29 -7.75
N GLU A 69 -5.93 10.45 -7.56
CA GLU A 69 -7.06 10.92 -8.35
C GLU A 69 -6.73 12.23 -9.05
N VAL A 70 -7.28 12.43 -10.25
CA VAL A 70 -7.28 13.72 -10.93
C VAL A 70 -8.60 14.42 -10.66
N ILE A 71 -8.53 15.67 -10.20
CA ILE A 71 -9.67 16.55 -9.98
C ILE A 71 -9.74 17.55 -11.12
N ALA A 72 -10.84 17.57 -11.87
CA ALA A 72 -10.99 18.45 -13.03
C ALA A 72 -12.43 19.00 -13.17
N ASN A 73 -12.55 20.22 -13.69
CA ASN A 73 -13.84 20.81 -14.07
C ASN A 73 -14.21 20.36 -15.49
N VAL A 74 -15.38 19.75 -15.65
CA VAL A 74 -15.91 19.24 -16.92
C VAL A 74 -17.23 19.90 -17.30
#